data_AF-A0A536BIV4-F1
#
_entry.id   AF-A0A536BIV4-F1
#
_cell.length_a   1.000
_cell.length_b   1.000
_cell.length_c   1.000
_cell.angle_alpha   90.00
_cell.angle_beta   90.00
_cell.angle_gamma   90.00
#
_symmetry.space_group_name_H-M   'P 1'
#
loop_
_entity.id
_entity.type
_entity.pdbx_description
1 polymer ?
#
loop_
_entity_poly.entity_id
_entity_poly.type
_entity_poly.pdbx_seq_one_letter_code
_entity_poly.pdbx_strand_id
1 'polypeptide(L)'
;MKRRWDIDEIGHGIASGRAFTPDVQRLEAALELPDWIAEQPEAHLLPHIRRVVESPESPHDLALWEIVDDVLVVDLVRKRPGIRGDDMEVVLAIVGGFAEPATHIRQRRIGDSFEYDIATGVLEGDSVFAPHGHLVRLRVRPKAG
;
A
#
# COMPACT_ATOMS: atom_id res chain seq x y z
N MET A 1 -30.34 12.34 2.86
CA MET A 1 -29.61 11.14 2.42
C MET A 1 -28.22 11.54 1.97
N LYS A 2 -27.17 10.81 2.37
CA LYS A 2 -25.80 11.04 1.89
C LYS A 2 -25.61 10.27 0.58
N ARG A 3 -25.45 10.97 -0.54
CA ARG A 3 -25.18 10.36 -1.86
C ARG A 3 -23.83 9.63 -1.84
N ARG A 4 -23.72 8.44 -2.43
CA ARG A 4 -22.46 7.67 -2.51
C ARG A 4 -21.59 8.12 -3.67
N TRP A 5 -22.23 8.58 -4.76
CA TRP A 5 -21.61 9.15 -5.95
C TRP A 5 -22.50 10.25 -6.54
N ASP A 6 -21.96 11.08 -7.44
CA ASP A 6 -22.73 12.15 -8.07
C ASP A 6 -23.92 11.64 -8.89
N ILE A 7 -23.80 10.43 -9.43
CA ILE A 7 -24.81 9.71 -10.23
C ILE A 7 -25.60 8.65 -9.42
N ASP A 8 -25.43 8.60 -8.10
CA ASP A 8 -26.14 7.64 -7.24
C ASP A 8 -27.60 8.06 -7.05
N GLU A 9 -28.45 7.62 -7.96
CA GLU A 9 -29.90 7.84 -7.94
C GLU A 9 -30.64 6.85 -7.03
N ILE A 10 -30.07 5.67 -6.80
CA ILE A 10 -30.69 4.56 -6.04
C ILE A 10 -30.51 4.78 -4.53
N GLY A 11 -29.40 5.39 -4.11
CA GLY A 11 -29.15 5.79 -2.73
C GLY A 11 -28.81 4.62 -1.78
N HIS A 12 -28.67 3.41 -2.29
CA HIS A 12 -28.18 2.23 -1.57
C HIS A 12 -27.27 1.37 -2.46
N GLY A 13 -26.48 0.49 -1.83
CA GLY A 13 -25.61 -0.44 -2.57
C GLY A 13 -26.41 -1.50 -3.32
N ILE A 14 -25.86 -2.01 -4.43
CA ILE A 14 -26.52 -3.00 -5.30
C ILE A 14 -26.24 -4.46 -4.90
N ALA A 15 -25.18 -4.72 -4.14
CA ALA A 15 -24.76 -6.06 -3.74
C ALA A 15 -23.81 -6.01 -2.52
N SER A 16 -23.51 -7.18 -1.96
CA SER A 16 -22.49 -7.35 -0.92
C SER A 16 -21.16 -7.85 -1.51
N GLY A 17 -20.04 -7.49 -0.89
CA GLY A 17 -18.71 -8.02 -1.24
C GLY A 17 -18.40 -9.43 -0.69
N ARG A 18 -19.40 -10.16 -0.20
CA ARG A 18 -19.23 -11.44 0.52
C ARG A 18 -18.44 -12.50 -0.25
N ALA A 19 -18.44 -12.43 -1.58
CA ALA A 19 -17.70 -13.36 -2.43
C ALA A 19 -16.18 -13.37 -2.15
N PHE A 20 -15.61 -12.26 -1.66
CA PHE A 20 -14.18 -12.13 -1.37
C PHE A 20 -13.86 -12.09 0.13
N THR A 21 -14.86 -12.11 1.00
CA THR A 21 -14.67 -12.06 2.45
C THR A 21 -13.78 -13.19 2.99
N PRO A 22 -13.88 -14.45 2.51
CA PRO A 22 -13.02 -15.53 3.02
C PRO A 22 -11.53 -15.25 2.88
N ASP A 23 -11.07 -14.74 1.73
CA ASP A 23 -9.64 -14.47 1.52
C ASP A 23 -9.16 -13.23 2.28
N VAL A 24 -10.02 -12.21 2.44
CA VAL A 24 -9.71 -11.06 3.31
C VAL A 24 -9.54 -11.51 4.77
N GLN A 25 -10.39 -12.43 5.25
CA GLN A 25 -10.28 -12.99 6.60
C GLN A 25 -9.04 -13.87 6.78
N ARG A 26 -8.59 -14.58 5.74
CA ARG A 26 -7.33 -15.34 5.77
C ARG A 26 -6.14 -14.40 5.92
N LEU A 27 -6.13 -13.27 5.20
CA LEU A 27 -5.10 -12.25 5.35
C LEU A 27 -5.13 -11.63 6.76
N GLU A 28 -6.31 -11.27 7.27
CA GLU A 28 -6.48 -10.78 8.65
C GLU A 28 -5.91 -11.77 9.67
N ALA A 29 -6.24 -13.05 9.56
CA ALA A 29 -5.73 -14.08 10.47
C ALA A 29 -4.21 -14.24 10.37
N ALA A 30 -3.62 -14.09 9.18
CA ALA A 30 -2.17 -14.18 8.99
C ALA A 30 -1.43 -13.00 9.62
N LEU A 31 -1.99 -11.78 9.54
CA LEU A 31 -1.42 -10.58 10.13
C LEU A 31 -1.30 -10.63 11.66
N GLU A 32 -2.08 -11.48 12.32
CA GLU A 32 -2.06 -11.69 13.77
C GLU A 32 -1.03 -12.75 14.21
N LEU A 33 -0.36 -13.44 13.27
CA LEU A 33 0.66 -14.44 13.61
C LEU A 33 1.97 -13.76 14.01
N PRO A 34 2.60 -14.15 15.13
CA PRO A 34 3.76 -13.45 15.69
C PRO A 34 5.01 -13.47 14.81
N ASP A 35 5.16 -14.50 13.96
CA ASP A 35 6.33 -14.71 13.11
C ASP A 35 5.99 -14.60 11.61
N TRP A 36 4.94 -13.84 11.26
CA TRP A 36 4.51 -13.70 9.87
C TRP A 36 5.47 -12.86 9.02
N ILE A 37 6.18 -11.89 9.62
CA ILE A 37 7.13 -11.06 8.88
C ILE A 37 8.43 -11.85 8.69
N ALA A 38 8.74 -12.25 7.45
CA ALA A 38 9.80 -13.25 7.20
C ALA A 38 11.23 -12.71 7.14
N GLU A 39 11.44 -11.56 6.51
CA GLU A 39 12.78 -11.02 6.25
C GLU A 39 12.89 -9.51 6.52
N GLN A 40 14.12 -9.01 6.59
CA GLN A 40 14.42 -7.59 6.80
C GLN A 40 13.74 -6.76 5.69
N PRO A 41 12.70 -5.97 6.00
CA PRO A 41 11.90 -5.28 4.99
C PRO A 41 12.73 -4.36 4.09
N GLU A 42 13.76 -3.72 4.64
CA GLU A 42 14.66 -2.83 3.91
C GLU A 42 15.53 -3.57 2.88
N ALA A 43 15.94 -4.81 3.17
CA ALA A 43 16.77 -5.59 2.25
C ALA A 43 15.93 -6.10 1.07
N HIS A 44 14.69 -6.50 1.35
CA HIS A 44 13.78 -7.04 0.35
C HIS A 44 13.06 -5.95 -0.45
N LEU A 45 12.41 -4.99 0.22
CA LEU A 45 11.42 -4.09 -0.39
C LEU A 45 12.01 -2.79 -0.93
N LEU A 46 12.99 -2.16 -0.24
CA LEU A 46 13.56 -0.89 -0.69
C LEU A 46 14.13 -0.93 -2.12
N PRO A 47 14.80 -2.01 -2.58
CA PRO A 47 15.24 -2.08 -3.97
C PRO A 47 14.10 -1.91 -4.98
N HIS A 48 12.91 -2.41 -4.68
CA HIS A 48 11.72 -2.28 -5.54
C HIS A 48 11.15 -0.87 -5.50
N ILE A 49 11.08 -0.27 -4.31
CA ILE A 49 10.63 1.11 -4.13
C ILE A 49 11.55 2.06 -4.89
N ARG A 50 12.88 1.95 -4.68
CA ARG A 50 13.91 2.75 -5.34
C ARG A 50 13.81 2.69 -6.85
N ARG A 51 13.66 1.48 -7.41
CA ARG A 51 13.53 1.28 -8.87
C ARG A 51 12.45 2.16 -9.49
N VAL A 52 11.32 2.34 -8.80
CA VAL A 52 10.21 3.16 -9.30
C VAL A 52 10.46 4.64 -9.04
N VAL A 53 10.85 5.03 -7.82
CA VAL A 53 10.95 6.45 -7.42
C VAL A 53 12.21 7.15 -7.95
N GLU A 54 13.30 6.41 -8.17
CA GLU A 54 14.55 6.93 -8.72
C GLU A 54 14.54 6.94 -10.27
N SER A 55 13.48 6.42 -10.90
CA SER A 55 13.27 6.57 -12.34
C SER A 55 13.18 8.06 -12.73
N PRO A 56 13.79 8.49 -13.85
CA PRO A 56 13.68 9.87 -14.34
C PRO A 56 12.25 10.37 -14.53
N GLU A 57 11.31 9.46 -14.81
CA GLU A 57 9.90 9.77 -15.05
C GLU A 57 9.06 9.84 -13.77
N SER A 58 9.61 9.38 -12.63
CA SER A 58 8.86 9.37 -11.38
C SER A 58 8.49 10.79 -10.95
N PRO A 59 7.22 11.06 -10.60
CA PRO A 59 6.80 12.37 -10.10
C PRO A 59 7.14 12.58 -8.62
N HIS A 60 7.78 11.61 -7.96
CA HIS A 60 8.16 11.66 -6.55
C HIS A 60 9.67 11.49 -6.37
N ASP A 61 10.19 12.04 -5.27
CA ASP A 61 11.52 11.77 -4.74
C ASP A 61 11.39 10.93 -3.46
N LEU A 62 12.33 10.01 -3.25
CA LEU A 62 12.52 9.33 -1.98
C LEU A 62 13.18 10.28 -0.98
N ALA A 63 12.51 10.63 0.11
CA ALA A 63 13.03 11.56 1.11
C ALA A 63 13.69 10.84 2.30
N LEU A 64 12.97 9.91 2.92
CA LEU A 64 13.42 9.17 4.09
C LEU A 64 12.79 7.77 4.06
N TRP A 65 13.47 6.83 4.70
CA TRP A 65 12.88 5.57 5.10
C TRP A 65 13.38 5.18 6.49
N GLU A 66 12.57 4.42 7.22
CA GLU A 66 12.87 3.89 8.54
C GLU A 66 12.05 2.62 8.80
N ILE A 67 12.48 1.81 9.78
CA ILE A 67 11.68 0.71 10.31
C ILE A 67 11.04 1.18 11.62
N VAL A 68 9.72 1.09 11.73
CA VAL A 68 8.96 1.43 12.94
C VAL A 68 7.99 0.30 13.22
N ASP A 69 8.14 -0.36 14.37
CA ASP A 69 7.30 -1.50 14.79
C ASP A 69 7.14 -2.55 13.65
N ASP A 70 8.27 -2.98 13.08
CA ASP A 70 8.37 -3.94 11.97
C ASP A 70 7.73 -3.50 10.63
N VAL A 71 7.28 -2.24 10.54
CA VAL A 71 6.79 -1.62 9.29
C VAL A 71 7.89 -0.84 8.60
N LEU A 72 8.11 -1.10 7.31
CA LEU A 72 8.94 -0.23 6.49
C LEU A 72 8.16 1.05 6.17
N VAL A 73 8.54 2.14 6.83
CA VAL A 73 7.96 3.47 6.59
C VAL A 73 8.80 4.19 5.56
N VAL A 74 8.17 4.70 4.50
CA VAL A 74 8.85 5.42 3.41
C VAL A 74 8.16 6.75 3.14
N ASP A 75 8.93 7.82 3.21
CA ASP A 75 8.49 9.17 2.88
C ASP A 75 8.82 9.50 1.43
N LEU A 76 7.79 9.81 0.66
CA LEU A 76 7.86 10.27 -0.72
C LEU A 76 7.45 11.74 -0.79
N VAL A 77 8.17 12.53 -1.57
CA VAL A 77 7.87 13.96 -1.77
C VAL A 77 7.58 14.21 -3.24
N ARG A 78 6.48 14.90 -3.56
CA ARG A 78 6.16 15.25 -4.95
C ARG A 78 7.22 16.21 -5.53
N LYS A 79 7.68 15.97 -6.75
CA LYS A 79 8.68 16.83 -7.44
C LYS A 79 8.12 18.18 -7.88
N ARG A 80 6.82 18.28 -8.12
CA ARG A 80 6.14 19.50 -8.61
C ARG A 80 4.97 19.90 -7.70
N PRO A 81 4.85 21.19 -7.34
CA PRO A 81 3.69 21.69 -6.60
C PRO A 81 2.42 21.65 -7.47
N GLY A 82 1.25 21.55 -6.85
CA GLY A 82 -0.05 21.67 -7.53
C GLY A 82 -0.49 20.47 -8.38
N ILE A 83 0.39 19.49 -8.65
CA ILE A 83 -0.03 18.21 -9.21
C ILE A 83 -0.76 17.43 -8.10
N ARG A 84 -2.09 17.30 -8.25
CA ARG A 84 -2.94 16.39 -7.47
C ARG A 84 -3.11 15.02 -8.17
N GLY A 85 -2.36 14.77 -9.25
CA GLY A 85 -2.47 13.57 -10.08
C GLY A 85 -1.85 12.33 -9.44
N ASP A 86 -2.66 11.27 -9.40
CA ASP A 86 -2.33 9.85 -9.39
C ASP A 86 -1.19 9.36 -8.46
N ASP A 87 -1.10 9.91 -7.23
CA ASP A 87 -0.26 9.30 -6.18
C ASP A 87 -0.55 7.79 -6.05
N MET A 88 -1.81 7.38 -6.26
CA MET A 88 -2.20 5.99 -6.27
C MET A 88 -1.57 5.18 -7.42
N GLU A 89 -1.38 5.76 -8.61
CA GLU A 89 -0.74 5.06 -9.73
C GLU A 89 0.73 4.76 -9.41
N VAL A 90 1.46 5.73 -8.87
CA VAL A 90 2.85 5.52 -8.44
C VAL A 90 2.91 4.52 -7.30
N VAL A 91 2.00 4.61 -6.32
CA VAL A 91 1.91 3.62 -5.24
C VAL A 91 1.65 2.22 -5.79
N LEU A 92 0.74 2.07 -6.76
CA LEU A 92 0.48 0.78 -7.40
C LEU A 92 1.68 0.27 -8.20
N ALA A 93 2.44 1.14 -8.87
CA ALA A 93 3.68 0.77 -9.54
C ALA A 93 4.76 0.31 -8.56
N ILE A 94 4.89 0.98 -7.41
CA ILE A 94 5.78 0.58 -6.31
C ILE A 94 5.36 -0.78 -5.77
N VAL A 95 4.09 -0.92 -5.36
CA VAL A 95 3.57 -2.14 -4.74
C VAL A 95 3.64 -3.30 -5.73
N GLY A 96 3.31 -3.10 -7.00
CA GLY A 96 3.43 -4.13 -8.04
C GLY A 96 4.86 -4.67 -8.21
N GLY A 97 5.87 -3.93 -7.75
CA GLY A 97 7.26 -4.40 -7.73
C GLY A 97 7.52 -5.50 -6.70
N PHE A 98 6.79 -5.55 -5.58
CA PHE A 98 7.01 -6.48 -4.48
C PHE A 98 5.73 -7.22 -4.02
N ALA A 99 4.61 -7.01 -4.71
CA ALA A 99 3.33 -7.59 -4.32
C ALA A 99 3.38 -9.12 -4.38
N GLU A 100 3.01 -9.74 -3.28
CA GLU A 100 2.79 -11.16 -3.13
C GLU A 100 1.30 -11.52 -3.31
N PRO A 101 0.95 -12.82 -3.43
CA PRO A 101 -0.40 -13.26 -3.80
C PRO A 101 -1.53 -12.66 -2.98
N ALA A 102 -1.32 -12.42 -1.68
CA ALA A 102 -2.23 -11.65 -0.85
C ALA A 102 -1.67 -10.25 -0.63
N THR A 103 -2.29 -9.23 -1.25
CA THR A 103 -1.90 -7.83 -1.08
C THR A 103 -3.11 -6.96 -0.76
N HIS A 104 -3.00 -6.19 0.32
CA HIS A 104 -3.96 -5.19 0.75
C HIS A 104 -3.32 -3.80 0.73
N ILE A 105 -4.05 -2.81 0.23
CA ILE A 105 -3.63 -1.40 0.24
C ILE A 105 -4.77 -0.57 0.83
N ARG A 106 -4.47 0.23 1.84
CA ARG A 106 -5.39 1.21 2.40
C ARG A 106 -4.83 2.62 2.34
N GLN A 107 -5.50 3.47 1.56
CA GLN A 107 -5.21 4.91 1.52
C GLN A 107 -5.96 5.67 2.64
N ARG A 108 -5.27 6.62 3.26
CA ARG A 108 -5.82 7.62 4.19
C ARG A 108 -5.30 9.00 3.84
N ARG A 109 -6.14 10.02 3.94
CA ARG A 109 -5.74 11.43 3.77
C ARG A 109 -5.37 12.01 5.14
N ILE A 110 -4.18 12.62 5.23
CA ILE A 110 -3.67 13.28 6.44
C ILE A 110 -3.28 14.72 6.07
N GLY A 111 -4.19 15.67 6.31
CA GLY A 111 -4.03 17.06 5.85
C GLY A 111 -3.92 17.14 4.32
N ASP A 112 -2.79 17.63 3.83
CA ASP A 112 -2.44 17.70 2.40
C ASP A 112 -1.57 16.54 1.90
N SER A 113 -1.33 15.56 2.77
CA SER A 113 -0.58 14.33 2.46
C SER A 113 -1.51 13.12 2.36
N PHE A 114 -0.98 12.04 1.80
CA PHE A 114 -1.63 10.73 1.81
C PHE A 114 -0.72 9.69 2.48
N GLU A 115 -1.34 8.79 3.25
CA GLU A 115 -0.70 7.59 3.75
C GLU A 115 -1.31 6.37 3.09
N TYR A 116 -0.47 5.38 2.78
CA TYR A 116 -0.85 4.09 2.24
C TYR A 116 -0.28 3.02 3.15
N ASP A 117 -1.17 2.33 3.87
CA ASP A 117 -0.81 1.14 4.64
C ASP A 117 -0.94 -0.07 3.72
N ILE A 118 0.14 -0.83 3.57
CA ILE A 118 0.23 -1.97 2.68
C ILE A 118 0.62 -3.20 3.51
N ALA A 119 -0.16 -4.26 3.35
CA ALA A 119 0.18 -5.60 3.80
C ALA A 119 0.30 -6.48 2.55
N THR A 120 1.37 -7.24 2.45
CA THR A 120 1.59 -8.15 1.33
C THR A 120 2.21 -9.44 1.84
N GLY A 121 1.79 -10.59 1.32
CA GLY A 121 2.23 -11.87 1.83
C GLY A 121 1.83 -13.07 0.99
N VAL A 122 2.41 -14.21 1.35
CA VAL A 122 2.00 -15.55 0.99
C VAL A 122 1.19 -16.13 2.15
N LEU A 123 -0.06 -16.51 1.90
CA LEU A 123 -0.89 -17.20 2.89
C LEU A 123 -0.71 -18.72 2.81
N GLU A 124 -1.19 -19.43 3.82
CA GLU A 124 -1.21 -20.90 3.83
C GLU A 124 -1.90 -21.44 2.56
N GLY A 125 -1.18 -22.26 1.80
CA GLY A 125 -1.65 -22.86 0.55
C GLY A 125 -1.42 -22.02 -0.71
N ASP A 126 -0.92 -20.79 -0.62
CA ASP A 126 -0.67 -19.93 -1.78
C ASP A 126 0.64 -20.31 -2.52
N SER A 127 1.58 -20.98 -1.83
CA SER A 127 2.85 -21.43 -2.42
C SER A 127 3.44 -22.66 -1.70
N VAL A 128 4.63 -23.11 -2.14
CA VAL A 128 5.41 -24.18 -1.47
C VAL A 128 6.18 -23.71 -0.23
N PHE A 129 6.26 -22.40 -0.01
CA PHE A 129 6.95 -21.81 1.13
C PHE A 129 6.03 -21.69 2.34
N ALA A 130 6.62 -21.61 3.54
CA ALA A 130 5.87 -21.30 4.76
C ALA A 130 5.16 -19.93 4.61
N PRO A 131 3.99 -19.71 5.24
CA PRO A 131 3.31 -18.42 5.20
C PRO A 131 4.19 -17.29 5.73
N HIS A 132 4.20 -16.16 5.02
CA HIS A 132 4.95 -14.97 5.41
C HIS A 132 4.42 -13.71 4.74
N GLY A 133 4.95 -12.56 5.14
CA GLY A 133 4.74 -11.32 4.41
C GLY A 133 5.52 -10.13 4.96
N HIS A 134 5.06 -8.94 4.59
CA HIS A 134 5.67 -7.67 4.85
C HIS A 134 4.63 -6.56 5.06
N LEU A 135 5.05 -5.54 5.83
CA LEU A 135 4.28 -4.34 6.09
C LEU A 135 5.04 -3.11 5.57
N VAL A 136 4.35 -2.28 4.79
CA VAL A 136 4.90 -1.02 4.26
C VAL A 136 3.92 0.11 4.53
N ARG A 137 4.44 1.25 4.98
CA ARG A 137 3.70 2.51 5.08
C ARG A 137 4.34 3.53 4.16
N LEU A 138 3.67 3.87 3.06
CA LEU A 138 4.10 4.98 2.19
C LEU A 138 3.43 6.27 2.63
N ARG A 139 4.21 7.32 2.86
CA ARG A 139 3.73 8.67 3.20
C ARG A 139 4.08 9.61 2.06
N VAL A 140 3.08 10.04 1.31
CA VAL A 140 3.23 10.94 0.18
C VAL A 140 2.93 12.36 0.60
N ARG A 141 3.96 13.20 0.61
CA ARG A 141 3.89 14.60 1.04
C ARG A 141 3.95 15.56 -0.15
N PRO A 142 3.30 16.73 -0.07
CA PRO A 142 3.50 17.78 -1.04
C PRO A 142 4.96 18.27 -1.01
N LYS A 143 5.42 18.84 -2.12
CA LYS A 143 6.67 19.61 -2.12
C LYS A 143 6.52 20.80 -1.17
N ALA A 144 7.54 21.06 -0.34
CA ALA A 144 7.64 22.35 0.33
C ALA A 144 7.69 23.47 -0.72
N GLY A 145 6.93 24.54 -0.48
CA GLY A 145 6.92 25.75 -1.32
C GLY A 145 8.20 26.56 -1.18
#